data_AF-A0A7S4HLG2-F1
#
_entry.id   AF-A0A7S4HLG2-F1
#
_cell.length_a   1.000
_cell.length_b   1.000
_cell.length_c   1.000
_cell.angle_alpha   90.00
_cell.angle_beta   90.00
_cell.angle_gamma   90.00
#
_symmetry.space_group_name_H-M   'P 1'
#
loop_
_entity.id
_entity.type
_entity.pdbx_description
1 polymer ?
#
loop_
_entity_poly.entity_id
_entity_poly.type
_entity_poly.pdbx_seq_one_letter_code
_entity_poly.pdbx_strand_id
1 'polypeptide(L)'
;FKLAGLGRSGASPAVECALFWALAFFSFVGAEVPHLSGIVSSLFAGIVMRAYVYPNLSPKARHYVGLLLQTLATVSETIIFVLVGLALVVYVDGLSVRLLAWTIGCILFARACNVFPLVALRNVWRKERVAWKEQLVIWFSGLRGA
;
A
#
# COMPACT_ATOMS: atom_id res chain seq x y z
N PHE A 1 23.96 1.79 -6.66
CA PHE A 1 23.87 1.99 -8.12
C PHE A 1 24.93 2.94 -8.70
N LYS A 2 25.36 3.99 -7.99
CA LYS A 2 26.53 4.80 -8.40
C LYS A 2 27.91 4.08 -8.31
N LEU A 3 27.98 2.96 -7.59
CA LEU A 3 29.23 2.20 -7.35
C LEU A 3 29.47 1.03 -8.32
N ALA A 4 28.51 0.67 -9.18
CA ALA A 4 28.64 -0.48 -10.09
C ALA A 4 29.23 -0.12 -11.47
N GLY A 5 29.86 1.05 -11.64
CA GLY A 5 30.47 1.45 -12.92
C GLY A 5 29.50 1.70 -14.08
N LEU A 6 28.18 1.53 -13.88
CA LEU A 6 27.14 1.71 -14.89
C LEU A 6 26.86 3.17 -15.28
N GLY A 7 27.54 4.14 -14.67
CA GLY A 7 27.50 5.54 -15.10
C GLY A 7 28.22 5.83 -16.42
N ARG A 8 28.87 4.82 -17.04
CA ARG A 8 29.70 4.98 -18.25
C ARG A 8 29.28 4.15 -19.46
N SER A 9 28.28 3.29 -19.37
CA SER A 9 27.80 2.53 -20.53
C SER A 9 26.32 2.80 -20.73
N GLY A 10 25.92 3.05 -21.98
CA GLY A 10 24.58 3.43 -22.40
C GLY A 10 23.50 2.38 -22.13
N ALA A 11 23.23 2.09 -20.85
CA ALA A 11 22.05 1.34 -20.43
C ALA A 11 20.83 2.17 -20.81
N SER A 12 20.04 1.66 -21.75
CA SER A 12 18.81 2.30 -22.16
C SER A 12 17.89 2.43 -20.94
N PRO A 13 17.09 3.52 -20.83
CA PRO A 13 16.16 3.71 -19.72
C PRO A 13 15.19 2.53 -19.54
N ALA A 14 14.99 1.72 -20.59
CA ALA A 14 14.25 0.47 -20.54
C ALA A 14 14.86 -0.58 -19.61
N VAL A 15 16.20 -0.71 -19.56
CA VAL A 15 16.88 -1.71 -18.72
C VAL A 15 16.77 -1.33 -17.24
N GLU A 16 16.88 -0.05 -16.90
CA GLU A 16 16.67 0.43 -15.53
C GLU A 16 15.25 0.13 -15.05
N CYS A 17 14.25 0.39 -15.89
CA CYS A 17 12.84 0.08 -15.60
C CYS A 17 12.61 -1.44 -15.47
N ALA A 18 13.16 -2.24 -16.38
CA ALA A 18 13.02 -3.69 -16.35
C ALA A 18 13.62 -4.30 -15.08
N LEU A 19 14.80 -3.80 -14.66
CA LEU A 19 15.44 -4.26 -13.43
C LEU A 19 14.64 -3.87 -12.19
N PHE A 20 14.04 -2.68 -12.17
CA PHE A 20 13.16 -2.24 -11.08
C PHE A 20 11.98 -3.22 -10.89
N TRP A 21 11.30 -3.57 -11.99
CA TRP A 21 10.19 -4.53 -11.94
C TRP A 21 10.65 -5.95 -11.61
N ALA A 22 11.76 -6.40 -12.19
CA ALA A 22 12.33 -7.72 -11.90
C ALA A 22 12.65 -7.89 -10.42
N LEU A 23 13.26 -6.89 -9.78
CA LEU A 23 13.55 -6.92 -8.34
C LEU A 23 12.28 -6.93 -7.48
N ALA A 24 11.23 -6.20 -7.88
CA ALA A 24 9.95 -6.21 -7.20
C ALA A 24 9.30 -7.61 -7.22
N PHE A 25 9.27 -8.26 -8.38
CA PHE A 25 8.75 -9.62 -8.53
C PHE A 25 9.64 -10.68 -7.88
N PHE A 26 10.96 -10.51 -7.93
CA PHE A 26 11.90 -11.42 -7.29
C PHE A 26 11.69 -11.47 -5.77
N SER A 27 11.43 -10.33 -5.13
CA SER A 27 11.12 -10.29 -3.69
C SER A 27 9.85 -11.04 -3.33
N PHE A 28 8.85 -11.04 -4.21
CA PHE A 28 7.60 -11.77 -4.01
C PHE A 28 7.85 -13.28 -4.12
N VAL A 29 8.41 -13.73 -5.25
CA VAL A 29 8.69 -15.15 -5.52
C VAL A 29 9.67 -15.72 -4.48
N GLY A 30 10.71 -14.97 -4.14
CA GLY A 30 11.71 -15.39 -3.15
C GLY A 30 11.13 -15.60 -1.74
N ALA A 31 10.05 -14.92 -1.39
CA ALA A 31 9.33 -15.13 -0.14
C ALA A 31 8.29 -16.26 -0.22
N GLU A 32 7.76 -16.56 -1.41
CA GLU A 32 6.84 -17.69 -1.59
C GLU A 32 7.53 -19.06 -1.55
N VAL A 33 8.78 -19.17 -2.01
CA VAL A 33 9.56 -20.44 -1.95
C VAL A 33 9.62 -21.03 -0.54
N PRO A 34 9.90 -20.25 0.53
CA PRO A 34 9.84 -20.73 1.91
C PRO A 34 8.43 -20.71 2.54
N HIS A 35 7.35 -20.52 1.76
CA HIS A 35 5.97 -20.37 2.24
C HIS A 35 5.72 -19.18 3.20
N LEU A 36 6.47 -18.08 3.03
CA LEU A 36 6.25 -16.83 3.76
C LEU A 36 5.30 -15.89 2.99
N SER A 37 4.86 -14.80 3.61
CA SER A 37 3.97 -13.84 2.94
C SER A 37 4.70 -13.03 1.86
N GLY A 38 4.50 -13.43 0.60
CA GLY A 38 5.03 -12.72 -0.57
C GLY A 38 4.56 -11.26 -0.66
N ILE A 39 3.32 -10.99 -0.24
CA ILE A 39 2.73 -9.65 -0.26
C ILE A 39 3.50 -8.72 0.69
N VAL A 40 3.72 -9.16 1.93
CA VAL A 40 4.45 -8.35 2.94
C VAL A 40 5.90 -8.14 2.50
N SER A 41 6.56 -9.17 1.95
CA SER A 41 7.91 -9.07 1.38
C SER A 41 7.98 -8.00 0.28
N SER A 42 7.06 -8.03 -0.68
CA SER A 42 7.02 -7.08 -1.79
C SER A 42 6.75 -5.63 -1.31
N LEU A 43 5.92 -5.45 -0.28
CA LEU A 43 5.70 -4.14 0.34
C LEU A 43 6.98 -3.56 0.96
N PHE A 44 7.72 -4.38 1.73
CA PHE A 44 9.00 -3.95 2.30
C PHE A 44 10.03 -3.65 1.20
N ALA A 45 10.11 -4.49 0.17
CA ALA A 45 10.96 -4.23 -0.98
C ALA A 45 10.59 -2.92 -1.68
N GLY A 46 9.30 -2.61 -1.84
CA GLY A 46 8.81 -1.33 -2.36
C GLY A 46 9.28 -0.11 -1.54
N ILE A 47 9.21 -0.20 -0.21
CA ILE A 47 9.69 0.85 0.70
C ILE A 47 11.21 1.05 0.55
N VAL A 48 11.98 -0.04 0.52
CA VAL A 48 13.44 -0.02 0.33
C VAL A 48 13.80 0.54 -1.04
N MET A 49 13.10 0.14 -2.10
CA MET A 49 13.30 0.65 -3.46
C MET A 49 13.02 2.15 -3.56
N ARG A 50 12.01 2.66 -2.85
CA ARG A 50 11.76 4.12 -2.78
C ARG A 50 12.93 4.86 -2.11
N ALA A 51 13.53 4.30 -1.07
CA ALA A 51 14.63 4.94 -0.35
C ALA A 51 15.97 4.86 -1.13
N TYR A 52 16.27 3.72 -1.75
CA TYR A 52 17.60 3.46 -2.32
C TYR A 52 17.62 3.44 -3.85
N VAL A 53 16.59 2.94 -4.53
CA VAL A 53 16.59 2.79 -5.99
C VAL A 53 16.06 4.05 -6.67
N TYR A 54 15.00 4.65 -6.14
CA TYR A 54 14.36 5.84 -6.71
C TYR A 54 15.32 7.04 -6.91
N PRO A 55 16.20 7.40 -5.93
CA PRO A 55 17.15 8.50 -6.12
C PRO A 55 18.32 8.18 -7.07
N ASN A 56 18.51 6.90 -7.42
CA ASN A 56 19.60 6.44 -8.28
C ASN A 56 19.15 6.18 -9.74
N LEU A 57 17.85 6.18 -10.03
CA LEU A 57 17.29 6.04 -11.38
C LEU A 57 17.55 7.30 -12.24
N SER A 58 17.66 7.12 -13.56
CA SER A 58 17.68 8.24 -14.51
C SER A 58 16.35 9.02 -14.49
N PRO A 59 16.33 10.33 -14.82
CA PRO A 59 15.11 11.14 -14.79
C PRO A 59 13.99 10.60 -15.69
N LYS A 60 14.35 10.05 -16.86
CA LYS A 60 13.40 9.42 -17.79
C LYS A 60 12.81 8.15 -17.18
N ALA A 61 13.63 7.26 -16.63
CA ALA A 61 13.16 6.01 -16.01
C ALA A 61 12.26 6.26 -14.80
N ARG A 62 12.54 7.28 -13.97
CA ARG A 62 11.67 7.67 -12.84
C ARG A 62 10.26 8.03 -13.29
N HIS A 63 10.14 8.79 -14.38
CA HIS A 63 8.84 9.17 -14.92
C HIS A 63 8.07 7.95 -15.40
N TYR A 64 8.70 7.06 -16.17
CA TYR A 64 8.05 5.83 -16.66
C TYR A 64 7.64 4.90 -15.53
N VAL A 65 8.52 4.62 -14.55
CA VAL A 65 8.19 3.75 -13.42
C VAL A 65 7.06 4.35 -12.57
N GLY A 66 7.09 5.65 -12.29
CA GLY A 66 6.02 6.32 -11.55
C GLY A 66 4.69 6.26 -12.27
N LEU A 67 4.68 6.55 -13.58
CA LEU A 67 3.48 6.48 -14.40
C LEU A 67 2.91 5.06 -14.44
N LEU A 68 3.75 4.05 -14.68
CA LEU A 68 3.33 2.64 -14.72
C LEU A 68 2.80 2.15 -13.37
N LEU A 69 3.46 2.52 -12.27
CA LEU A 69 2.97 2.15 -10.92
C LEU A 69 1.62 2.79 -10.63
N GLN A 70 1.43 4.06 -10.99
CA GLN A 70 0.17 4.75 -10.79
C GLN A 70 -0.95 4.18 -11.66
N THR A 71 -0.68 3.91 -12.94
CA THR A 71 -1.69 3.32 -13.84
C THR A 71 -2.06 1.90 -13.39
N LEU A 72 -1.08 1.07 -13.01
CA LEU A 72 -1.34 -0.27 -12.49
C LEU A 72 -2.12 -0.25 -11.18
N ALA A 73 -1.83 0.70 -10.28
CA ALA A 73 -2.59 0.88 -9.04
C ALA A 73 -4.05 1.24 -9.34
N THR A 74 -4.28 2.22 -10.21
CA THR A 74 -5.64 2.61 -10.62
C THR A 74 -6.37 1.48 -11.33
N VAL A 75 -5.72 0.72 -12.20
CA VAL A 75 -6.33 -0.43 -12.88
C VAL A 75 -6.66 -1.55 -11.87
N SER A 76 -5.78 -1.82 -10.92
CA SER A 76 -6.03 -2.82 -9.87
C SER A 76 -7.19 -2.40 -8.98
N GLU A 77 -7.27 -1.12 -8.64
CA GLU A 77 -8.37 -0.54 -7.87
C GLU A 77 -9.71 -0.68 -8.61
N THR A 78 -9.78 -0.34 -9.91
CA THR A 78 -11.01 -0.48 -10.68
C THR A 78 -11.44 -1.95 -10.82
N ILE A 79 -10.50 -2.88 -10.98
CA ILE A 79 -10.79 -4.32 -11.00
C ILE A 79 -11.41 -4.77 -9.67
N ILE A 80 -10.80 -4.40 -8.53
CA ILE A 80 -11.32 -4.77 -7.21
C ILE A 80 -12.73 -4.20 -7.00
N PHE A 81 -12.98 -2.95 -7.40
CA PHE A 81 -14.30 -2.34 -7.30
C PHE A 81 -15.36 -3.09 -8.10
N VAL A 82 -15.06 -3.45 -9.35
CA VAL A 82 -15.98 -4.22 -10.19
C VAL A 82 -16.22 -5.61 -9.62
N LEU A 83 -15.18 -6.29 -9.15
CA LEU A 83 -15.30 -7.64 -8.58
C LEU A 83 -16.15 -7.65 -7.30
N VAL A 84 -15.89 -6.74 -6.36
CA VAL A 84 -16.68 -6.63 -5.13
C VAL A 84 -18.12 -6.21 -5.45
N GLY A 85 -18.30 -5.26 -6.38
CA GLY A 85 -19.63 -4.83 -6.82
C GLY A 85 -20.43 -5.97 -7.44
N LEU A 86 -19.81 -6.79 -8.30
CA LEU A 86 -20.44 -7.96 -8.90
C LEU A 86 -20.75 -9.03 -7.84
N ALA A 87 -19.82 -9.28 -6.91
CA ALA A 87 -20.02 -10.26 -5.85
C ALA A 87 -21.24 -9.90 -4.97
N LEU A 88 -21.48 -8.61 -4.72
CA LEU A 88 -22.67 -8.15 -4.01
C LEU A 88 -23.97 -8.44 -4.80
N VAL A 89 -23.98 -8.26 -6.12
CA VAL A 89 -25.17 -8.50 -6.94
C VAL A 89 -25.47 -9.99 -7.10
N VAL A 90 -24.43 -10.83 -7.21
CA VAL A 90 -24.58 -12.26 -7.51
C VAL A 90 -24.81 -13.12 -6.27
N TYR A 91 -24.12 -12.82 -5.15
CA TYR A 91 -24.13 -13.69 -3.97
C TYR A 91 -25.03 -13.21 -2.83
N VAL A 92 -25.53 -11.97 -2.88
CA VAL A 92 -26.32 -11.39 -1.78
C VAL A 92 -27.80 -11.35 -2.14
N ASP A 93 -28.46 -12.51 -2.04
CA ASP A 93 -29.92 -12.59 -2.07
C ASP A 93 -30.49 -12.20 -0.70
N GLY A 94 -30.98 -10.96 -0.58
CA GLY A 94 -31.60 -10.45 0.64
C GLY A 94 -30.64 -9.68 1.55
N LEU A 95 -30.24 -8.47 1.12
CA LEU A 95 -29.52 -7.50 1.96
C LEU A 95 -30.32 -7.16 3.21
N SER A 96 -30.04 -7.86 4.31
CA SER A 96 -30.56 -7.51 5.63
C SER A 96 -29.89 -6.21 6.08
N VAL A 97 -30.53 -5.07 5.83
CA VAL A 97 -30.06 -3.73 6.21
C VAL A 97 -29.65 -3.63 7.68
N ARG A 98 -30.23 -4.46 8.54
CA ARG A 98 -29.90 -4.59 9.96
C ARG A 98 -28.50 -5.20 10.19
N LEU A 99 -28.10 -6.22 9.42
CA LEU A 99 -26.77 -6.82 9.52
C LEU A 99 -25.69 -5.88 8.95
N LEU A 100 -26.01 -5.15 7.88
CA LEU A 100 -25.12 -4.12 7.34
C LEU A 100 -24.87 -3.00 8.37
N ALA A 101 -25.93 -2.46 8.97
CA ALA A 101 -25.83 -1.44 10.02
C ALA A 101 -25.02 -1.93 11.24
N TRP A 102 -25.26 -3.18 11.68
CA TRP A 102 -24.50 -3.79 12.76
C TRP A 102 -23.02 -3.93 12.42
N THR A 103 -22.70 -4.37 11.20
CA THR A 103 -21.32 -4.54 10.73
C THR A 103 -20.57 -3.21 10.68
N ILE A 104 -21.20 -2.15 10.15
CA ILE A 104 -20.63 -0.80 10.14
C ILE A 104 -20.37 -0.30 11.57
N GLY A 105 -21.34 -0.46 12.47
CA GLY A 105 -21.19 -0.10 13.88
C GLY A 105 -20.03 -0.83 14.56
N CYS A 106 -19.93 -2.14 14.37
CA CYS A 106 -18.85 -2.97 14.91
C CYS A 106 -17.47 -2.56 14.37
N ILE A 107 -17.34 -2.25 13.07
CA ILE A 107 -16.07 -1.82 12.47
C ILE A 107 -15.62 -0.47 13.03
N LEU A 108 -16.55 0.49 13.18
CA LEU A 108 -16.25 1.81 13.76
C LEU A 108 -15.82 1.69 15.23
N PHE A 109 -16.49 0.84 16.00
CA PHE A 109 -16.14 0.57 17.39
C PHE A 109 -14.79 -0.12 17.51
N ALA A 110 -14.55 -1.18 16.72
CA ALA A 110 -13.26 -1.88 16.69
C ALA A 110 -12.10 -0.93 16.31
N ARG A 111 -12.33 -0.01 15.36
CA ARG A 111 -11.38 1.05 15.00
C ARG A 111 -11.11 1.99 16.16
N ALA A 112 -12.15 2.46 16.85
CA ALA A 112 -12.00 3.31 18.04
C ALA A 112 -11.16 2.59 19.11
N CYS A 113 -11.50 1.35 19.43
CA CYS A 113 -10.79 0.53 20.39
C CYS A 113 -9.33 0.26 20.02
N ASN A 114 -8.92 0.34 18.75
CA ASN A 114 -7.51 0.19 18.36
C ASN A 114 -6.77 1.54 18.34
N VAL A 115 -7.39 2.60 17.81
CA VAL A 115 -6.76 3.92 17.66
C VAL A 115 -6.53 4.59 19.02
N PHE A 116 -7.52 4.59 19.92
CA PHE A 116 -7.39 5.27 21.22
C PHE A 116 -6.26 4.70 22.10
N PRO A 117 -6.09 3.38 22.29
CA PRO A 117 -4.97 2.86 23.09
C PRO A 117 -3.63 3.04 22.37
N LEU A 118 -3.55 2.93 21.04
CA LEU A 118 -2.30 3.21 20.30
C LEU A 118 -1.86 4.67 20.47
N VAL A 119 -2.80 5.61 20.42
CA VAL A 119 -2.49 7.02 20.65
C VAL A 119 -2.15 7.26 22.12
N ALA A 120 -2.86 6.65 23.07
CA ALA A 120 -2.57 6.76 24.50
C ALA A 120 -1.15 6.25 24.82
N LEU A 121 -0.78 5.06 24.31
CA LEU A 121 0.55 4.49 24.46
C LEU A 121 1.62 5.40 23.86
N ARG A 122 1.40 5.93 22.65
CA ARG A 122 2.30 6.89 22.01
C ARG A 122 2.41 8.21 22.79
N ASN A 123 1.33 8.65 23.43
CA ASN A 123 1.26 9.90 24.21
C ASN A 123 2.06 9.84 25.51
N VAL A 124 2.40 8.63 26.00
CA VAL A 124 3.28 8.43 27.16
C VAL A 124 4.75 8.69 26.80
N TRP A 125 5.16 8.42 25.55
CA TRP A 125 6.56 8.54 25.11
C TRP A 125 6.92 9.85 24.41
N ARG A 126 5.95 10.69 24.02
CA ARG A 126 6.19 12.01 23.39
C ARG A 126 6.00 13.18 24.37
N LYS A 127 6.84 14.22 24.23
CA LYS A 127 6.65 15.53 24.88
C LYS A 127 5.53 16.36 24.26
N GLU A 128 5.24 16.16 22.98
CA GLU A 128 4.17 16.84 22.24
C GLU A 128 2.96 15.93 22.13
N ARG A 129 1.89 16.27 22.87
CA ARG A 129 0.69 15.44 22.97
C ARG A 129 -0.21 15.63 21.76
N VAL A 130 -0.69 14.53 21.19
CA VAL A 130 -1.66 14.59 20.08
C VAL A 130 -3.03 14.93 20.62
N ALA A 131 -3.58 16.05 20.17
CA ALA A 131 -4.80 16.63 20.68
C ALA A 131 -6.01 15.75 20.34
N TRP A 132 -7.06 15.83 21.17
CA TRP A 132 -8.31 15.07 20.95
C TRP A 132 -8.92 15.28 19.55
N LYS A 133 -8.79 16.51 19.02
CA LYS A 133 -9.26 16.84 17.67
C LYS A 133 -8.51 16.07 16.58
N GLU A 134 -7.20 15.87 16.74
CA GLU A 134 -6.37 15.10 15.81
C GLU A 134 -6.66 13.60 15.91
N GLN A 135 -6.99 13.10 17.11
CA GLN A 135 -7.40 11.70 17.31
C GLN A 135 -8.73 11.39 16.60
N LEU A 136 -9.68 12.32 16.65
CA LEU A 136 -10.93 12.20 15.91
C LEU A 136 -10.68 12.26 14.40
N VAL A 137 -9.80 13.14 13.92
CA VAL A 137 -9.41 13.17 12.50
C VAL A 137 -8.79 11.84 12.06
N ILE A 138 -7.92 11.23 12.87
CA ILE A 138 -7.32 9.92 12.57
C ILE A 138 -8.37 8.79 12.58
N TRP A 139 -9.35 8.86 13.48
CA TRP A 139 -10.45 7.89 13.53
C TRP A 139 -11.37 8.00 12.31
N PHE A 140 -11.68 9.22 11.86
CA PHE A 140 -12.53 9.48 10.70
C PHE A 140 -11.79 9.44 9.34
N SER A 141 -10.46 9.57 9.30
CA SER A 141 -9.70 9.55 8.04
C SER A 141 -9.68 8.18 7.35
N GLY A 142 -10.06 7.12 8.05
CA GLY A 142 -10.10 5.74 7.53
C GLY A 142 -11.35 5.37 6.73
N LEU A 143 -12.31 6.29 6.55
CA LEU A 143 -13.53 6.02 5.77
C LEU A 143 -13.33 6.04 4.24
N ARG A 144 -12.14 6.38 3.75
CA ARG A 144 -11.80 6.15 2.34
C ARG A 144 -11.61 4.66 2.10
N GLY A 145 -12.69 3.98 1.71
CA GLY A 145 -12.60 2.99 0.65
C GLY A 145 -12.56 3.76 -0.66
N ALA A 146 -11.46 3.62 -1.42
CA ALA A 146 -10.92 4.53 -2.46
C ALA A 146 -10.29 5.83 -1.94
#